data_AF-A0A935J9T7-F1
#
_entry.id   AF-A0A935J9T7-F1
#
_cell.length_a   1.000
_cell.length_b   1.000
_cell.length_c   1.000
_cell.angle_alpha   90.00
_cell.angle_beta   90.00
_cell.angle_gamma   90.00
#
_symmetry.space_group_name_H-M   'P 1'
#
loop_
_entity.id
_entity.type
_entity.pdbx_description
1 polymer ?
#
loop_
_entity_poly.entity_id
_entity_poly.type
_entity_poly.pdbx_seq_one_letter_code
_entity_poly.pdbx_strand_id
1 'polypeptide(L)'
;MNDDLKNILQNLNNEIEQEKLLQYIDGKLPEQEMQKLEQQLRDDPFLADAMDGLKNISSKEKASLLAFQINKSLKGKLQKAKRNRVKSLFSNENIIYTTIGILLIISIISYLIIKKIVG
;
A
#
# COMPACT_ATOMS: atom_id res chain seq x y z
N MET A 1 2.92 -9.64 -11.73
CA MET A 1 3.45 -10.16 -10.43
C MET A 1 3.07 -9.30 -9.21
N ASN A 2 2.70 -8.02 -9.34
CA ASN A 2 2.22 -7.23 -8.17
C ASN A 2 0.71 -7.32 -7.93
N ASP A 3 -0.05 -7.81 -8.92
CA ASP A 3 -1.52 -7.80 -8.89
C ASP A 3 -2.08 -8.88 -7.96
N ASP A 4 -1.41 -10.02 -7.84
CA ASP A 4 -1.81 -11.11 -6.92
C ASP A 4 -1.67 -10.69 -5.45
N LEU A 5 -0.54 -10.05 -5.10
CA LEU A 5 -0.30 -9.51 -3.76
C LEU A 5 -1.31 -8.42 -3.40
N LYS A 6 -1.71 -7.61 -4.38
CA LYS A 6 -2.68 -6.53 -4.17
C LYS A 6 -4.08 -7.08 -3.88
N ASN A 7 -4.49 -8.15 -4.56
CA ASN A 7 -5.76 -8.83 -4.31
C ASN A 7 -5.80 -9.50 -2.93
N ILE A 8 -4.70 -10.15 -2.51
CA ILE A 8 -4.59 -10.73 -1.17
C ILE A 8 -4.74 -9.64 -0.11
N LEU A 9 -4.00 -8.53 -0.21
CA LEU A 9 -4.06 -7.44 0.78
C LEU A 9 -5.38 -6.66 0.78
N GLN A 10 -6.06 -6.56 -0.36
CA GLN A 10 -7.37 -5.92 -0.44
C GLN A 10 -8.46 -6.76 0.24
N ASN A 11 -8.36 -8.08 0.16
CA ASN A 11 -9.27 -8.98 0.86
C ASN A 11 -8.99 -9.09 2.37
N LEU A 12 -7.80 -8.66 2.84
CA LEU A 12 -7.44 -8.60 4.27
C LEU A 12 -7.86 -7.29 4.97
N ASN A 13 -8.49 -6.33 4.29
CA ASN A 13 -8.88 -5.03 4.86
C ASN A 13 -10.10 -5.12 5.82
N ASN A 14 -10.21 -6.23 6.54
CA ASN A 14 -11.32 -6.57 7.41
C ASN A 14 -10.96 -6.23 8.86
N GLU A 15 -10.87 -4.93 9.18
CA GLU A 15 -10.77 -4.48 10.58
C GLU A 15 -11.89 -5.11 11.44
N ILE A 16 -13.06 -5.34 10.84
CA ILE A 16 -14.21 -6.02 11.44
C ILE A 16 -13.95 -7.52 11.71
N GLU A 17 -13.17 -8.21 10.88
CA GLU A 17 -12.82 -9.64 11.12
C GLU A 17 -11.75 -9.79 12.20
N GLN A 18 -10.77 -8.88 12.26
CA GLN A 18 -9.76 -8.89 13.31
C GLN A 18 -10.39 -8.68 14.70
N GLU A 19 -11.35 -7.77 14.80
CA GLU A 19 -12.08 -7.54 16.05
C GLU A 19 -12.88 -8.78 16.47
N LYS A 20 -13.55 -9.46 15.53
CA LYS A 20 -14.28 -10.71 15.80
C LYS A 20 -13.38 -11.87 16.24
N LEU A 21 -12.21 -12.02 15.62
CA LEU A 21 -11.20 -13.03 16.02
C LEU A 21 -10.71 -12.79 17.45
N LEU A 22 -10.51 -11.53 17.84
CA LEU A 22 -10.16 -11.16 19.20
C LEU A 22 -11.28 -11.47 20.20
N GLN A 23 -12.53 -11.15 19.86
CA GLN A 23 -13.71 -11.45 20.69
C GLN A 23 -13.95 -12.95 20.87
N TYR A 24 -13.71 -13.75 19.82
CA TYR A 24 -13.77 -15.22 19.88
C TYR A 24 -12.75 -15.78 20.87
N ILE A 25 -11.50 -15.33 20.78
CA ILE A 25 -10.44 -15.70 21.71
C ILE A 25 -10.72 -15.23 23.15
N ASP A 26 -11.52 -14.17 23.33
CA ASP A 26 -11.94 -13.66 24.63
C ASP A 26 -13.20 -14.33 25.20
N GLY A 27 -13.80 -15.28 24.47
CA GLY A 27 -15.04 -15.95 24.88
C GLY A 27 -16.26 -15.03 24.92
N LYS A 28 -16.18 -13.85 24.30
CA LYS A 28 -17.25 -12.84 24.28
C LYS A 28 -18.11 -12.89 23.02
N LEU A 29 -17.78 -13.78 22.09
CA LEU A 29 -18.51 -13.94 20.84
C LEU A 29 -19.77 -14.81 21.05
N PRO A 30 -20.95 -14.42 20.56
CA PRO A 30 -22.16 -15.24 20.62
C PRO A 30 -21.98 -16.59 19.90
N GLU A 31 -22.58 -17.67 20.42
CA GLU A 31 -22.47 -19.03 19.85
C GLU A 31 -22.78 -19.11 18.34
N GLN A 32 -23.78 -18.35 17.88
CA GLN A 32 -24.17 -18.31 16.47
C GLN A 32 -23.07 -17.72 15.57
N GLU A 33 -22.35 -16.71 16.06
CA GLU A 33 -21.24 -16.11 15.32
C GLU A 33 -19.97 -16.95 15.43
N MET A 34 -19.81 -17.68 16.54
CA MET A 34 -18.72 -18.63 16.76
C MET A 34 -18.71 -19.75 15.73
N GLN A 35 -19.84 -20.42 15.52
CA GLN A 35 -19.95 -21.48 14.51
C GLN A 35 -19.69 -20.99 13.09
N LYS A 36 -20.12 -19.76 12.78
CA LYS A 36 -19.89 -19.13 11.47
C LYS A 36 -18.40 -18.86 11.25
N LEU A 37 -17.72 -18.37 12.28
CA LEU A 37 -16.27 -18.16 12.28
C LEU A 37 -15.51 -19.49 12.15
N GLU A 38 -15.94 -20.55 12.85
CA GLU A 38 -15.36 -21.89 12.73
C GLU A 38 -15.56 -22.54 11.35
N GLN A 39 -16.63 -22.20 10.63
CA GLN A 39 -16.79 -22.58 9.22
C GLN A 39 -15.79 -21.82 8.35
N GLN A 40 -15.70 -20.50 8.51
CA GLN A 40 -14.74 -19.68 7.75
C GLN A 40 -13.28 -20.09 8.00
N LEU A 41 -12.93 -20.45 9.23
CA LEU A 41 -11.61 -20.98 9.60
C LEU A 41 -11.29 -22.34 8.95
N ARG A 42 -12.31 -23.15 8.67
CA ARG A 42 -12.15 -24.43 7.96
C ARG A 42 -11.97 -24.23 6.46
N ASP A 43 -12.63 -23.22 5.90
CA ASP A 43 -12.59 -22.91 4.48
C ASP A 43 -11.30 -22.16 4.09
N ASP A 44 -10.64 -21.49 5.05
CA ASP A 44 -9.38 -20.76 4.84
C ASP A 44 -8.22 -21.34 5.69
N PRO A 45 -7.32 -22.13 5.08
CA PRO A 45 -6.12 -22.66 5.73
C PRO A 45 -5.20 -21.59 6.31
N PHE A 46 -5.19 -20.38 5.77
CA PHE A 46 -4.35 -19.28 6.23
C PHE A 46 -4.87 -18.68 7.53
N LEU A 47 -6.19 -18.52 7.66
CA LEU A 47 -6.80 -18.05 8.90
C LEU A 47 -6.65 -19.09 10.03
N ALA A 48 -6.73 -20.38 9.71
CA ALA A 48 -6.48 -21.46 10.66
C ALA A 48 -5.06 -21.41 11.24
N ASP A 49 -4.05 -21.27 10.38
CA ASP A 49 -2.63 -21.16 10.78
C ASP A 49 -2.38 -19.87 11.58
N ALA A 50 -2.96 -18.75 11.15
CA ALA A 50 -2.89 -17.49 11.89
C ALA A 50 -3.54 -17.58 13.29
N MET A 51 -4.62 -18.35 13.44
CA MET A 51 -5.25 -18.61 14.74
C MET A 51 -4.38 -19.43 15.67
N ASP A 52 -3.72 -20.45 15.15
CA ASP A 52 -2.80 -21.26 15.94
C ASP A 52 -1.58 -20.43 16.39
N GLY A 53 -1.04 -19.61 15.48
CA GLY A 53 -0.01 -18.62 15.80
C GLY A 53 -0.44 -17.61 16.88
N LEU A 54 -1.69 -17.12 16.84
CA LEU A 54 -2.19 -16.18 17.84
C LEU A 54 -2.42 -16.83 19.21
N LYS A 55 -2.86 -18.10 19.27
CA LYS A 55 -2.98 -18.87 20.52
C LYS A 55 -1.63 -19.05 21.22
N ASN A 56 -0.54 -19.16 20.46
CA ASN A 56 0.81 -19.31 20.98
C ASN A 56 1.40 -18.01 21.56
N ILE A 57 0.78 -16.84 21.30
CA ILE A 57 1.22 -15.57 21.88
C ILE A 57 0.61 -15.44 23.29
N SER A 58 1.42 -15.68 24.33
CA SER A 58 0.97 -15.72 25.73
C SER A 58 0.38 -14.41 26.27
N SER A 59 0.47 -13.30 25.53
CA SER A 59 -0.01 -11.99 25.97
C SER A 59 -0.81 -11.31 24.85
N LYS A 60 -2.14 -11.39 24.96
CA LYS A 60 -3.11 -10.84 23.98
C LYS A 60 -2.93 -9.35 23.72
N GLU A 61 -2.63 -8.56 24.74
CA GLU A 61 -2.35 -7.12 24.59
C GLU A 61 -1.12 -6.87 23.71
N LYS A 62 -0.08 -7.70 23.84
CA LYS A 62 1.10 -7.60 22.98
C LYS A 62 0.76 -7.92 21.54
N ALA A 63 -0.08 -8.92 21.28
CA ALA A 63 -0.49 -9.28 19.93
C ALA A 63 -1.26 -8.14 19.22
N SER A 64 -2.24 -7.53 19.91
CA SER A 64 -3.00 -6.39 19.37
C SER A 64 -2.10 -5.17 19.12
N LEU A 65 -1.22 -4.85 20.08
CA LEU A 65 -0.26 -3.77 19.92
C LEU A 65 0.72 -4.03 18.76
N LEU A 66 1.19 -5.27 18.60
CA LEU A 66 2.09 -5.66 17.52
C LEU A 66 1.39 -5.52 16.17
N ALA A 67 0.16 -6.03 16.04
CA ALA A 67 -0.64 -5.92 14.83
C ALA A 67 -0.88 -4.46 14.44
N PHE A 68 -1.22 -3.62 15.43
CA PHE A 68 -1.35 -2.18 15.23
C PHE A 68 -0.04 -1.54 14.74
N GLN A 69 1.09 -1.86 15.35
CA GLN A 69 2.41 -1.34 14.95
C GLN A 69 2.80 -1.80 13.54
N ILE A 70 2.55 -3.06 13.19
CA ILE A 70 2.79 -3.62 11.87
C ILE A 70 1.97 -2.86 10.84
N ASN A 71 0.65 -2.74 11.04
CA ASN A 71 -0.24 -2.00 10.15
C ASN A 71 0.19 -0.55 9.98
N LYS A 72 0.53 0.13 11.09
CA LYS A 72 1.01 1.51 11.06
C LYS A 72 2.31 1.65 10.27
N SER A 73 3.26 0.73 10.47
CA SER A 73 4.55 0.75 9.78
C SER A 73 4.42 0.43 8.28
N LEU A 74 3.53 -0.49 7.90
CA LEU A 74 3.23 -0.79 6.50
C LEU A 74 2.57 0.41 5.81
N LYS A 75 1.51 0.97 6.40
CA LYS A 75 0.85 2.18 5.88
C LYS A 75 1.86 3.32 5.72
N GLY A 76 2.77 3.50 6.67
CA GLY A 76 3.87 4.48 6.60
C GLY A 76 4.84 4.22 5.44
N LYS A 77 5.30 2.97 5.26
CA LYS A 77 6.22 2.59 4.17
C LYS A 77 5.56 2.75 2.80
N LEU A 78 4.29 2.37 2.66
CA LEU A 78 3.53 2.52 1.42
C LEU A 78 3.30 3.99 1.05
N GLN A 79 2.94 4.83 2.03
CA GLN A 79 2.81 6.27 1.82
C GLN A 79 4.15 6.93 1.47
N LYS A 80 5.25 6.53 2.12
CA LYS A 80 6.59 7.01 1.79
C LYS A 80 7.03 6.59 0.39
N ALA A 81 6.77 5.35 -0.01
CA ALA A 81 7.05 4.86 -1.36
C ALA A 81 6.21 5.60 -2.42
N LYS A 82 4.91 5.82 -2.18
CA LYS A 82 4.03 6.60 -3.04
C LYS A 82 4.51 8.05 -3.16
N ARG A 83 4.85 8.69 -2.03
CA ARG A 83 5.38 10.05 -1.99
C ARG A 83 6.71 10.18 -2.73
N ASN A 84 7.62 9.21 -2.57
CA ASN A 84 8.90 9.21 -3.27
C ASN A 84 8.74 9.02 -4.78
N ARG A 85 7.79 8.17 -5.23
CA ARG A 85 7.46 8.03 -6.66
C ARG A 85 6.94 9.34 -7.26
N VAL A 86 6.07 10.05 -6.55
CA VAL A 86 5.54 11.35 -7.02
C VAL A 86 6.60 12.44 -6.96
N LYS A 87 7.45 12.47 -5.93
CA LYS A 87 8.52 13.47 -5.78
C LYS A 87 9.59 13.32 -6.86
N SER A 88 9.90 12.09 -7.29
CA SER A 88 10.85 11.82 -8.38
C SER A 88 10.44 12.38 -9.74
N LEU A 89 9.14 12.60 -9.98
CA LEU A 89 8.65 13.14 -11.26
C LEU A 89 8.87 14.65 -11.40
N PHE A 90 9.06 15.37 -10.29
CA PHE A 90 9.14 16.84 -10.26
C PHE A 90 10.43 17.39 -9.62
N SER A 91 11.41 16.53 -9.29
CA SER A 91 12.64 16.95 -8.60
C SER A 91 13.83 17.27 -9.51
N ASN A 92 13.63 17.39 -10.82
CA ASN A 92 14.69 17.80 -11.73
C ASN A 92 14.51 19.25 -12.16
N GLU A 93 14.90 20.18 -11.28
CA GLU A 93 14.94 21.62 -11.60
C GLU A 93 15.77 21.89 -12.86
N ASN A 94 16.79 21.05 -13.12
CA ASN A 94 17.63 21.14 -14.31
C ASN A 94 16.88 20.87 -15.63
N ILE A 95 15.86 20.00 -15.63
CA ILE A 95 15.11 19.66 -16.87
C ILE A 95 14.35 20.87 -17.42
N ILE A 96 13.84 21.74 -16.53
CA ILE A 96 13.09 22.93 -16.93
C ILE A 96 14.01 23.91 -17.66
N TYR A 97 15.20 24.19 -17.09
CA TYR A 97 16.18 25.07 -17.72
C TYR A 97 16.70 24.51 -19.06
N THR A 98 16.98 23.20 -19.13
CA THR A 98 17.41 22.55 -20.38
C THR A 98 16.34 22.64 -21.47
N THR A 99 15.06 22.44 -21.12
CA THR A 99 13.94 22.51 -22.06
C THR A 99 13.78 23.92 -22.64
N ILE A 100 13.87 24.95 -21.79
CA ILE A 100 13.78 26.36 -22.20
C ILE A 100 14.95 26.74 -23.14
N GLY A 101 16.17 26.30 -22.82
CA GLY A 101 17.35 26.55 -23.65
C GLY A 101 17.23 25.95 -25.06
N ILE A 102 16.77 24.70 -25.16
CA ILE A 102 16.54 24.03 -26.46
C ILE A 102 15.49 24.79 -27.29
N LEU A 103 14.41 25.25 -26.66
CA LEU A 103 13.32 25.95 -27.35
C LEU A 103 13.79 27.31 -27.91
N LEU A 104 14.65 28.03 -27.18
CA LEU A 104 15.29 29.25 -27.67
C LEU A 104 16.22 29.01 -28.85
N ILE A 105 17.03 27.93 -28.80
CA ILE A 105 17.93 27.57 -29.91
C ILE A 105 17.12 27.26 -31.17
N ILE A 106 16.04 26.48 -31.06
CA ILE A 106 15.16 26.15 -32.19
C ILE A 106 14.53 27.42 -32.78
N SER A 107 14.12 28.37 -31.93
CA SER A 107 13.55 29.65 -32.37
C SER A 107 14.57 30.48 -33.19
N ILE A 108 15.82 30.54 -32.73
CA ILE A 108 16.91 31.25 -33.43
C ILE A 108 17.22 30.59 -34.77
N ILE A 109 17.33 29.26 -34.81
CA ILE A 109 17.58 28.51 -36.04
C ILE A 109 16.43 28.72 -37.04
N SER A 110 15.19 28.67 -36.56
CA SER A 110 14.01 28.90 -37.40
C SER A 110 14.03 30.30 -38.01
N TYR A 111 14.37 31.32 -37.22
CA TYR A 111 14.51 32.69 -37.70
C TYR A 111 15.61 32.82 -38.77
N LEU A 112 16.78 32.19 -38.57
CA LEU A 112 17.88 32.22 -39.53
C LEU A 112 17.51 31.55 -40.86
N ILE A 113 16.80 30.42 -40.81
CA ILE A 113 16.33 29.73 -42.02
C ILE A 113 15.35 30.61 -42.80
N ILE A 114 14.37 31.22 -42.12
CA ILE A 114 13.39 32.09 -42.76
C ILE A 114 14.08 33.31 -43.38
N LYS A 115 15.01 33.94 -42.65
CA LYS A 115 15.78 35.09 -43.17
C LYS A 115 16.62 34.74 -44.40
N LYS A 116 17.19 33.53 -44.45
CA LYS A 116 17.99 33.06 -45.60
C LYS A 116 17.12 32.70 -46.82
N ILE A 117 15.86 32.31 -46.61
CA ILE A 117 14.95 31.93 -47.70
C ILE A 117 14.19 33.15 -48.25
N VAL A 118 13.86 34.11 -47.39
CA VAL A 118 13.08 35.32 -47.75
C VAL A 118 13.97 36.49 -48.16
N GLY A 119 15.23 36.52 -47.72
CA GLY A 119 16.20 37.57 -48.02
C GLY A 119 17.16 37.23 -49.16
#